data_AF-A0A925D7B4-F1
#
_entry.id   AF-A0A925D7B4-F1
#
_cell.length_a   1.000
_cell.length_b   1.000
_cell.length_c   1.000
_cell.angle_alpha   90.00
_cell.angle_beta   90.00
_cell.angle_gamma   90.00
#
_symmetry.space_group_name_H-M   'P 1'
#
loop_
_entity.id
_entity.type
_entity.pdbx_description
1 polymer ?
#
loop_
_entity_poly.entity_id
_entity_poly.type
_entity_poly.pdbx_seq_one_letter_code
_entity_poly.pdbx_strand_id
1 'polypeptide(L)'
;SQSRALRDPHFSQAVALTALLTPQPLAGLGDLALDGSDKGRGRLCYRMSATDKESEQFFLWLSVCDDEIQPGVQLQKTAVGIDDEEPIASVIYDEWDDTDGLFLPWKATLVRGLAETPELVIDTQSCSALAEIEDAFFQAPKNDVPPK
;
A
#
# COMPACT_ATOMS: atom_id res chain seq x y z
N SER A 1 -3.40 -10.59 18.79
CA SER A 1 -4.77 -10.86 18.32
C SER A 1 -4.78 -10.78 16.80
N GLN A 2 -5.64 -11.54 16.11
CA GLN A 2 -5.79 -11.45 14.65
C GLN A 2 -6.04 -10.01 14.16
N SER A 3 -6.70 -9.17 14.98
CA SER A 3 -6.90 -7.73 14.71
C SER A 3 -5.60 -6.93 14.54
N ARG A 4 -4.49 -7.32 15.19
CA ARG A 4 -3.20 -6.63 15.03
C ARG A 4 -2.51 -6.92 13.70
N ALA A 5 -2.82 -8.06 13.06
CA ALA A 5 -2.23 -8.44 11.78
C ALA A 5 -2.96 -7.77 10.60
N LEU A 6 -4.22 -7.35 10.79
CA LEU A 6 -4.98 -6.60 9.78
C LEU A 6 -4.53 -5.13 9.73
N ARG A 7 -4.11 -4.55 10.86
CA ARG A 7 -3.47 -3.22 10.96
C ARG A 7 -2.05 -3.16 10.45
N ASP A 8 -1.60 -4.22 9.78
CA ASP A 8 -0.25 -4.25 9.26
C ASP A 8 -0.17 -3.30 8.05
N PRO A 9 0.65 -2.24 8.10
CA PRO A 9 0.85 -1.32 6.98
C PRO A 9 1.31 -2.04 5.69
N HIS A 10 1.91 -3.23 5.80
CA HIS A 10 2.23 -4.09 4.66
C HIS A 10 0.98 -4.64 3.96
N PHE A 11 -0.14 -4.84 4.68
CA PHE A 11 -1.41 -5.22 4.07
C PHE A 11 -1.92 -4.10 3.15
N SER A 12 -1.93 -2.85 3.63
CA SER A 12 -2.32 -1.71 2.80
C SER A 12 -1.44 -1.56 1.55
N GLN A 13 -0.14 -1.83 1.69
CA GLN A 13 0.79 -1.84 0.56
C GLN A 13 0.44 -2.95 -0.45
N ALA A 14 0.18 -4.17 0.01
CA ALA A 14 -0.18 -5.28 -0.86
C ALA A 14 -1.48 -4.99 -1.64
N VAL A 15 -2.49 -4.41 -0.97
CA VAL A 15 -3.75 -3.99 -1.60
C VAL A 15 -3.48 -2.94 -2.68
N ALA A 16 -2.71 -1.89 -2.37
CA ALA A 16 -2.41 -0.82 -3.30
C ALA A 16 -1.58 -1.26 -4.52
N LEU A 17 -0.64 -2.20 -4.35
CA LEU A 17 0.14 -2.73 -5.46
C LEU A 17 -0.67 -3.72 -6.30
N THR A 18 -1.47 -4.58 -5.67
CA THR A 18 -2.38 -5.51 -6.40
C THR A 18 -3.39 -4.74 -7.24
N ALA A 19 -3.84 -3.58 -6.72
CA ALA A 19 -4.73 -2.67 -7.42
C ALA A 19 -4.19 -2.21 -8.78
N LEU A 20 -2.86 -2.09 -8.96
CA LEU A 20 -2.27 -1.70 -10.25
C LEU A 20 -2.47 -2.76 -11.33
N LEU A 21 -2.76 -4.01 -10.95
CA LEU A 21 -2.90 -5.14 -11.87
C LEU A 21 -4.34 -5.42 -12.29
N THR A 22 -5.32 -4.67 -11.76
CA THR A 22 -6.75 -4.92 -12.01
C THR A 22 -7.43 -3.68 -12.58
N PRO A 23 -8.37 -3.82 -13.53
CA PRO A 23 -9.13 -2.70 -14.07
C PRO A 23 -10.02 -1.98 -13.06
N GLN A 24 -10.41 -2.67 -11.97
CA GLN A 24 -11.32 -2.15 -10.94
C GLN A 24 -10.74 -2.43 -9.54
N PRO A 25 -9.63 -1.77 -9.18
CA PRO A 25 -8.85 -2.08 -7.99
C PRO A 25 -9.61 -2.00 -6.68
N LEU A 26 -10.56 -1.07 -6.62
CA LEU A 26 -11.26 -0.72 -5.41
C LEU A 26 -12.65 -1.38 -5.31
N ALA A 27 -13.12 -2.05 -6.37
CA ALA A 27 -14.45 -2.65 -6.40
C ALA A 27 -14.61 -3.82 -5.41
N GLY A 28 -13.50 -4.49 -5.06
CA GLY A 28 -13.49 -5.57 -4.07
C GLY A 28 -13.26 -5.11 -2.63
N LEU A 29 -12.99 -3.82 -2.39
CA LEU A 29 -12.62 -3.30 -1.06
C LEU A 29 -13.81 -2.75 -0.26
N GLY A 30 -15.02 -2.96 -0.75
CA GLY A 30 -16.26 -2.50 -0.11
C GLY A 30 -16.69 -1.11 -0.53
N ASP A 31 -17.33 -0.38 0.38
CA ASP A 31 -17.89 0.94 0.10
C ASP A 31 -16.77 1.99 0.11
N LEU A 32 -16.66 2.76 -0.98
CA LEU A 32 -15.68 3.82 -1.14
C LEU A 32 -16.26 5.17 -0.72
N ALA A 33 -15.52 5.89 0.12
CA ALA A 33 -15.84 7.25 0.55
C ALA A 33 -14.68 8.21 0.25
N LEU A 34 -15.02 9.44 -0.13
CA LEU A 34 -14.08 10.56 -0.17
C LEU A 34 -14.19 11.31 1.15
N ASP A 35 -13.15 11.19 1.99
CA ASP A 35 -13.13 11.79 3.33
C ASP A 35 -12.77 13.28 3.27
N GLY A 36 -12.21 13.75 2.14
CA GLY A 36 -11.86 15.14 1.90
C GLY A 36 -10.37 15.33 1.62
N SER A 37 -9.82 16.48 2.00
CA SER A 37 -8.41 16.81 1.82
C SER A 37 -7.61 16.53 3.09
N ASP A 38 -6.42 15.96 2.94
CA ASP A 38 -5.51 15.66 4.04
C ASP A 38 -4.04 15.75 3.56
N LYS A 39 -3.08 15.55 4.47
CA LYS A 39 -1.66 15.51 4.17
C LYS A 39 -1.16 14.08 3.99
N GLY A 40 -0.41 13.84 2.91
CA GLY A 40 0.32 12.59 2.68
C GLY A 40 1.66 12.90 2.04
N ARG A 41 2.75 12.32 2.57
CA ARG A 41 4.13 12.52 2.09
C ARG A 41 4.48 14.01 1.96
N GLY A 42 4.19 14.80 3.01
CA GLY A 42 4.45 16.24 2.97
C GLY A 42 3.54 17.07 2.04
N ARG A 43 2.59 16.47 1.31
CA ARG A 43 1.79 17.12 0.25
C ARG A 43 0.29 17.11 0.55
N LEU A 44 -0.44 18.04 -0.07
CA LEU A 44 -1.90 18.03 -0.06
C LEU A 44 -2.43 16.90 -0.94
N CYS A 45 -3.27 16.05 -0.36
CA CYS A 45 -3.87 14.90 -1.02
C CYS A 45 -5.38 14.89 -0.78
N TYR A 46 -6.11 14.16 -1.61
CA TYR A 46 -7.43 13.65 -1.26
C TYR A 46 -7.28 12.37 -0.47
N ARG A 47 -7.95 12.27 0.68
CA ARG A 47 -8.07 11.03 1.45
C ARG A 47 -9.33 10.31 1.02
N MET A 48 -9.16 9.06 0.60
CA MET A 48 -10.24 8.13 0.33
C MET A 48 -10.18 7.00 1.33
N SER A 49 -11.35 6.47 1.69
CA SER A 49 -11.46 5.29 2.53
C SER A 49 -12.28 4.20 1.85
N ALA A 50 -11.91 2.95 2.11
CA ALA A 50 -12.64 1.76 1.70
C ALA A 50 -12.94 0.93 2.93
N THR A 51 -14.21 0.55 3.12
CA THR A 51 -14.63 -0.26 4.27
C THR A 51 -15.29 -1.53 3.77
N ASP A 52 -14.67 -2.67 4.05
CA ASP A 52 -15.33 -3.97 3.92
C ASP A 52 -16.17 -4.25 5.18
N LYS A 53 -17.30 -4.95 5.01
CA LYS A 53 -18.30 -5.20 6.07
C LYS A 53 -17.75 -5.99 7.25
N GLU A 54 -16.63 -6.71 7.06
CA GLU A 54 -16.00 -7.56 8.06
C GLU A 54 -14.59 -7.08 8.48
N SER A 55 -14.08 -5.99 7.91
CA SER A 55 -12.66 -5.59 8.03
C SER A 55 -12.46 -4.19 8.60
N GLU A 56 -11.19 -3.85 8.83
CA GLU A 56 -10.72 -2.52 9.16
C GLU A 56 -10.79 -1.58 7.94
N GLN A 57 -10.76 -0.27 8.20
CA GLN A 57 -10.84 0.73 7.16
C GLN A 57 -9.49 0.88 6.47
N PHE A 58 -9.50 0.74 5.14
CA PHE A 58 -8.35 0.99 4.30
C PHE A 58 -8.38 2.44 3.83
N PHE A 59 -7.25 3.13 3.98
CA PHE A 59 -7.12 4.53 3.59
C PHE A 59 -6.10 4.70 2.46
N LEU A 60 -6.41 5.60 1.53
CA LEU A 60 -5.60 5.99 0.39
C LEU A 60 -5.46 7.51 0.39
N TRP A 61 -4.25 8.02 0.15
CA TRP A 61 -4.02 9.43 -0.11
C TRP A 61 -3.56 9.60 -1.56
N LEU A 62 -4.33 10.35 -2.33
CA LEU A 62 -4.11 10.59 -3.75
C LEU A 62 -3.77 12.05 -3.99
N SER A 63 -2.64 12.31 -4.65
CA SER A 63 -2.31 13.63 -5.20
C SER A 63 -2.90 13.76 -6.60
N VAL A 64 -3.26 14.98 -7.00
CA VAL A 64 -3.67 15.33 -8.37
C VAL A 64 -2.51 15.79 -9.25
N CYS A 65 -1.30 15.80 -8.71
CA CYS A 65 -0.07 15.95 -9.46
C CYS A 65 0.94 14.86 -9.09
N ASP A 66 1.83 14.54 -10.02
CA ASP A 66 2.98 13.67 -9.79
C ASP A 66 4.14 14.39 -9.06
N ASP A 67 5.31 13.74 -9.03
CA ASP A 67 6.53 14.28 -8.43
C ASP A 67 7.13 15.48 -9.17
N GLU A 68 6.82 15.64 -10.46
CA GLU A 68 7.24 16.77 -11.29
C GLU A 68 6.19 17.88 -11.33
N ILE A 69 5.14 17.79 -10.50
CA ILE A 69 4.01 18.72 -10.43
C ILE A 69 3.21 18.75 -11.76
N GLN A 70 3.28 17.69 -12.55
CA GLN A 70 2.42 17.54 -13.72
C GLN A 70 1.05 17.00 -13.31
N PRO A 71 -0.05 17.43 -13.97
CA PRO A 71 -1.38 16.92 -13.67
C PRO A 71 -1.47 15.39 -13.86
N GLY A 72 -1.89 14.69 -12.81
CA GLY A 72 -2.00 13.23 -12.80
C GLY A 72 -2.38 12.69 -11.42
N VAL A 73 -3.15 11.60 -11.37
CA VAL A 73 -3.48 10.98 -10.08
C VAL A 73 -2.31 10.07 -9.67
N GLN A 74 -1.66 10.39 -8.55
CA GLN A 74 -0.56 9.58 -8.02
C GLN A 74 -0.82 9.21 -6.55
N LEU A 75 -0.67 7.93 -6.23
CA LEU A 75 -0.77 7.44 -4.86
C LEU A 75 0.42 7.93 -4.02
N GLN A 76 0.14 8.54 -2.88
CA GLN A 76 1.17 9.10 -2.00
C GLN A 76 1.33 8.31 -0.71
N LYS A 77 0.22 7.81 -0.15
CA LYS A 77 0.21 7.12 1.14
C LYS A 77 -0.92 6.10 1.20
N THR A 78 -0.72 5.02 1.94
CA THR A 78 -1.78 4.09 2.35
C THR A 78 -1.72 3.81 3.85
N ALA A 79 -2.84 3.39 4.42
CA ALA A 79 -2.91 2.92 5.80
C ALA A 79 -4.05 1.90 5.99
N VAL A 80 -3.97 1.11 7.05
CA VAL A 80 -5.10 0.30 7.56
C VAL A 80 -5.31 0.63 9.01
N GLY A 81 -6.55 0.90 9.40
CA GLY A 81 -6.88 1.13 10.80
C GLY A 81 -8.35 1.49 11.00
N ILE A 82 -8.62 2.04 12.17
CA ILE A 82 -9.89 2.69 12.49
C ILE A 82 -9.59 4.17 12.70
N ASP A 83 -10.44 5.07 12.20
CA ASP A 83 -10.23 6.53 12.23
C ASP A 83 -10.03 7.06 13.67
N ASP A 84 -10.55 6.34 14.68
CA ASP A 84 -10.39 6.68 16.11
C ASP A 84 -9.02 6.33 16.71
N GLU A 85 -8.14 5.61 16.00
CA GLU A 85 -6.84 5.13 16.49
C GLU A 85 -5.68 5.89 15.85
N GLU A 86 -5.65 7.20 16.11
CA GLU A 86 -4.50 8.03 15.78
C GLU A 86 -3.36 7.84 16.81
N PRO A 87 -2.10 7.59 16.39
CA PRO A 87 -1.62 7.60 15.01
C PRO A 87 -1.68 6.24 14.29
N ILE A 88 -2.34 6.21 13.13
CA ILE A 88 -2.40 5.02 12.27
C ILE A 88 -1.03 4.85 11.58
N ALA A 89 -0.46 3.65 11.67
CA ALA A 89 0.75 3.31 10.92
C ALA A 89 0.45 3.34 9.41
N SER A 90 1.29 4.04 8.64
CA SER A 90 1.02 4.29 7.22
C SER A 90 2.27 4.01 6.38
N VAL A 91 2.09 3.73 5.09
CA VAL A 91 3.19 3.61 4.13
C VAL A 91 3.14 4.80 3.18
N ILE A 92 4.22 5.56 3.05
CA ILE A 92 4.40 6.56 2.00
C ILE A 92 5.18 5.98 0.83
N TYR A 93 4.90 6.47 -0.37
CA TYR A 93 5.47 5.99 -1.62
C TYR A 93 6.29 7.06 -2.32
N ASP A 94 7.49 6.68 -2.73
CA ASP A 94 8.50 7.53 -3.32
C ASP A 94 9.14 6.84 -4.54
N GLU A 95 9.84 7.64 -5.35
CA GLU A 95 10.66 7.15 -6.46
C GLU A 95 9.84 6.29 -7.43
N TRP A 96 8.72 6.83 -7.91
CA TRP A 96 7.88 6.13 -8.88
C TRP A 96 8.57 6.04 -10.24
N ASP A 97 8.58 4.85 -10.83
CA ASP A 97 9.19 4.60 -12.13
C ASP A 97 8.39 3.56 -12.94
N ASP A 98 8.54 3.59 -14.26
CA ASP A 98 7.99 2.58 -15.16
C ASP A 98 8.85 1.31 -15.12
N THR A 99 8.24 0.18 -14.83
CA THR A 99 8.89 -1.13 -14.80
C THR A 99 8.02 -2.12 -15.58
N ASP A 100 8.50 -2.50 -16.76
CA ASP A 100 7.82 -3.46 -17.64
C ASP A 100 6.34 -3.10 -17.92
N GLY A 101 6.03 -1.81 -18.04
CA GLY A 101 4.68 -1.31 -18.31
C GLY A 101 3.80 -1.15 -17.07
N LEU A 102 4.37 -1.31 -15.87
CA LEU A 102 3.73 -0.98 -14.60
C LEU A 102 4.45 0.20 -13.97
N PHE A 103 3.69 1.23 -13.57
CA PHE A 103 4.24 2.35 -12.83
C PHE A 103 4.23 2.03 -11.33
N LEU A 104 5.41 1.81 -10.74
CA LEU A 104 5.58 1.29 -9.39
C LEU A 104 6.42 2.23 -8.52
N PRO A 105 6.16 2.31 -7.21
CA PRO A 105 7.04 3.02 -6.30
C PRO A 105 8.27 2.16 -5.99
N TRP A 106 9.46 2.67 -6.29
CA TRP A 106 10.71 1.98 -5.95
C TRP A 106 11.09 2.14 -4.49
N LYS A 107 10.47 3.09 -3.79
CA LYS A 107 10.69 3.32 -2.37
C LYS A 107 9.38 3.36 -1.60
N ALA A 108 9.33 2.62 -0.51
CA ALA A 108 8.23 2.64 0.43
C ALA A 108 8.76 2.89 1.84
N THR A 109 8.20 3.86 2.55
CA THR A 109 8.60 4.15 3.93
C THR A 109 7.41 3.95 4.86
N LEU A 110 7.55 3.03 5.81
CA LEU A 110 6.65 2.94 6.94
C LEU A 110 6.86 4.16 7.84
N VAL A 111 5.78 4.89 8.11
CA VAL A 111 5.77 6.07 8.95
C VAL A 111 4.71 5.97 10.05
N ARG A 112 4.91 6.71 11.15
CA ARG A 112 3.89 6.94 12.17
C ARG A 112 3.62 8.41 12.43
N GLY A 113 2.37 8.68 12.78
CA GLY A 113 1.88 9.98 13.19
C GLY A 113 1.75 10.99 12.06
N LEU A 114 1.10 12.11 12.37
CA LEU A 114 0.86 13.21 11.43
C LEU A 114 2.16 13.86 10.94
N ALA A 115 3.24 13.71 11.71
CA ALA A 115 4.59 14.14 11.33
C ALA A 115 5.29 13.18 10.35
N GLU A 116 4.68 12.02 10.05
CA GLU A 116 5.21 11.00 9.14
C GLU A 116 6.63 10.56 9.56
N THR A 117 6.81 10.24 10.85
CA THR A 117 8.10 9.83 11.39
C THR A 117 8.48 8.45 10.84
N PRO A 118 9.61 8.30 10.13
CA PRO A 118 9.98 7.05 9.49
C PRO A 118 10.39 5.99 10.51
N GLU A 119 9.94 4.75 10.28
CA GLU A 119 10.30 3.59 11.10
C GLU A 119 11.07 2.53 10.32
N LEU A 120 10.67 2.29 9.07
CA LEU A 120 11.29 1.33 8.18
C LEU A 120 11.25 1.89 6.76
N VAL A 121 12.37 1.75 6.05
CA VAL A 121 12.47 2.10 4.63
C VAL A 121 12.70 0.82 3.84
N ILE A 122 11.95 0.67 2.77
CA ILE A 122 12.07 -0.42 1.79
C ILE A 122 12.52 0.24 0.48
N ASP A 123 13.76 -0.01 0.09
CA ASP A 123 14.34 0.45 -1.17
C ASP A 123 14.44 -0.73 -2.14
N THR A 124 13.62 -0.72 -3.19
CA THR A 124 13.61 -1.74 -4.23
C THR A 124 14.88 -1.64 -5.05
N GLN A 125 15.64 -2.73 -5.12
CA GLN A 125 16.90 -2.77 -5.88
C GLN A 125 16.71 -3.30 -7.30
N SER A 126 15.69 -4.12 -7.50
CA SER A 126 15.36 -4.71 -8.80
C SER A 126 13.89 -5.12 -8.80
N CYS A 127 13.23 -4.94 -9.94
CA CYS A 127 11.87 -5.39 -10.18
C CYS A 127 11.79 -5.92 -11.62
N SER A 128 10.99 -6.96 -11.83
CA SER A 128 10.82 -7.61 -13.13
C SER A 128 9.44 -8.23 -13.23
N ALA A 129 8.78 -8.06 -14.36
CA ALA A 129 7.52 -8.75 -14.64
C ALA A 129 7.78 -10.21 -15.03
N LEU A 130 7.07 -11.14 -14.39
CA LEU A 130 7.11 -12.56 -14.73
C LEU A 130 5.81 -12.95 -15.44
N ALA A 131 5.91 -13.68 -16.55
CA ALA A 131 4.74 -14.13 -17.31
C ALA A 131 3.90 -15.16 -16.55
N GLU A 132 4.54 -16.02 -15.77
CA GLU A 132 3.91 -17.03 -14.91
C GLU A 132 4.68 -17.12 -13.58
N ILE A 133 3.93 -17.32 -12.49
CA ILE A 133 4.48 -17.66 -11.18
C ILE A 133 3.87 -19.01 -10.80
N GLU A 134 4.72 -20.03 -10.61
CA GLU A 134 4.25 -21.36 -10.22
C GLU A 134 3.75 -21.36 -8.77
N ASP A 135 2.66 -22.09 -8.48
CA ASP A 135 2.09 -22.22 -7.12
C ASP A 135 3.13 -22.67 -6.07
N ALA A 136 4.12 -23.46 -6.50
CA ALA A 136 5.23 -23.90 -5.67
C ALA A 136 6.02 -22.74 -5.05
N PHE A 137 6.01 -21.56 -5.68
CA PHE A 137 6.66 -20.35 -5.18
C PHE A 137 6.07 -19.85 -3.86
N PHE A 138 4.77 -20.09 -3.63
CA PHE A 138 4.06 -19.66 -2.41
C PHE A 138 3.99 -20.75 -1.35
N GLN A 139 4.50 -21.95 -1.64
CA GLN A 139 4.53 -23.04 -0.67
C GLN A 139 5.70 -22.87 0.29
N ALA A 140 5.45 -23.07 1.59
CA ALA A 140 6.52 -23.12 2.57
C ALA A 140 7.55 -24.20 2.16
N PRO A 141 8.86 -23.94 2.31
CA PRO A 141 9.88 -24.94 1.99
C PRO A 141 9.59 -26.22 2.77
N LYS A 142 9.61 -27.36 2.07
CA LYS A 142 9.49 -28.67 2.73
C LYS A 142 10.71 -28.82 3.64
N ASN A 143 10.48 -28.82 4.94
CA ASN A 143 11.52 -29.17 5.90
C ASN A 143 11.85 -30.65 5.69
N ASP A 144 12.90 -30.93 4.91
CA ASP A 144 13.53 -32.25 4.90
C ASP A 144 14.23 -32.43 6.26
N VAL A 145 13.45 -32.85 7.26
CA VAL A 145 14.01 -33.35 8.52
C VAL A 145 14.58 -34.73 8.19
N PRO A 146 15.91 -34.93 8.26
CA PRO A 146 16.48 -36.25 8.00
C PRO A 146 15.94 -37.26 9.04
N PRO A 147 15.61 -38.49 8.63
CA PRO A 147 15.14 -39.51 9.57
C PRO A 147 16.22 -39.76 10.63
N LYS A 148 15.77 -39.84 11.90
CA LYS A 148 16.60 -40.18 13.06
C LYS A 148 17.19 -41.58 12.95
#